data_AF-A0A381I7T4-F1
#
_entry.id   AF-A0A381I7T4-F1
#
_cell.length_a   1.000
_cell.length_b   1.000
_cell.length_c   1.000
_cell.angle_alpha   90.00
_cell.angle_beta   90.00
_cell.angle_gamma   90.00
#
_symmetry.space_group_name_H-M   'P 1'
#
loop_
_entity.id
_entity.type
_entity.pdbx_description
1 polymer ?
#
loop_
_entity_poly.entity_id
_entity_poly.type
_entity_poly.pdbx_seq_one_letter_code
_entity_poly.pdbx_strand_id
1 'polypeptide(L)'
;MSQAGRWQLFNLCTIPGTNFILRRSIIEEIGGWDSKAIAEDTEISFRIYKLGYKIKLVPQSITWEQEPETVKVWIKQRTRWAKGNIYVLMKYIKNIFKQGRNKIVFDIAYFFSVYFLFLTSVIISDILFVLSISKLVEISIPINFFLIWILSYLLFIIEVSISLTIEKGEATIENIFIVAIMYFTYSQLWLFVAIKGMIEYLKDIIFKREVKWYKTERF
;
A
#
# COMPACT_ATOMS: atom_id res chain seq x y z
N MET A 1 2.91 -7.17 9.56
CA MET A 1 2.75 -6.50 10.88
C MET A 1 1.54 -5.55 10.98
N SER A 2 1.21 -4.73 9.97
CA SER A 2 0.13 -3.73 10.11
C SER A 2 -1.29 -4.31 10.26
N GLN A 3 -1.61 -5.43 9.60
CA GLN A 3 -2.96 -6.03 9.66
C GLN A 3 -3.30 -6.60 11.05
N ALA A 4 -2.33 -7.18 11.76
CA ALA A 4 -2.55 -7.73 13.10
C ALA A 4 -2.85 -6.63 14.13
N GLY A 5 -2.07 -5.54 14.11
CA GLY A 5 -2.33 -4.38 14.96
C GLY A 5 -3.68 -3.71 14.65
N ARG A 6 -4.00 -3.53 13.36
CA ARG A 6 -5.31 -3.00 12.92
C ARG A 6 -6.47 -3.88 13.35
N TRP A 7 -6.31 -5.19 13.29
CA TRP A 7 -7.34 -6.13 13.74
C TRP A 7 -7.55 -6.04 15.24
N GLN A 8 -6.48 -6.04 16.03
CA GLN A 8 -6.55 -5.96 17.49
C GLN A 8 -7.16 -4.64 17.99
N LEU A 9 -6.79 -3.51 17.39
CA LEU A 9 -7.23 -2.18 17.83
C LEU A 9 -8.61 -1.79 17.26
N PHE A 10 -8.87 -2.13 15.99
CA PHE A 10 -10.02 -1.60 15.25
C PHE A 10 -10.96 -2.67 14.68
N ASN A 11 -10.64 -3.97 14.84
CA ASN A 11 -11.31 -5.07 14.13
C ASN A 11 -11.27 -4.89 12.60
N LEU A 12 -10.15 -4.36 12.09
CA LEU A 12 -9.92 -4.10 10.66
C LEU A 12 -8.82 -5.00 10.11
N CYS A 13 -9.12 -5.66 9.00
CA CYS A 13 -8.25 -6.53 8.25
C CYS A 13 -8.70 -6.48 6.79
N THR A 14 -7.75 -6.40 5.86
CA THR A 14 -8.04 -6.46 4.42
C THR A 14 -7.73 -7.85 3.91
N ILE A 15 -8.56 -8.36 2.99
CA ILE A 15 -8.30 -9.63 2.31
C ILE A 15 -7.12 -9.42 1.34
N PRO A 16 -6.02 -10.21 1.44
CA PRO A 16 -4.79 -9.97 0.69
C PRO A 16 -4.76 -10.66 -0.69
N GLY A 17 -5.92 -11.06 -1.23
CA GLY A 17 -6.05 -11.69 -2.55
C GLY A 17 -5.80 -13.19 -2.59
N THR A 18 -5.01 -13.74 -1.66
CA THR A 18 -4.90 -15.20 -1.44
C THR A 18 -5.07 -15.55 0.05
N ASN A 19 -5.04 -16.85 0.39
CA ASN A 19 -5.10 -17.35 1.77
C ASN A 19 -6.27 -16.78 2.60
N PHE A 20 -7.48 -16.86 2.05
CA PHE A 20 -8.69 -16.43 2.75
C PHE A 20 -9.86 -17.39 2.47
N ILE A 21 -10.83 -17.39 3.39
CA ILE A 21 -12.08 -18.14 3.25
C ILE A 21 -13.24 -17.17 3.47
N LEU A 22 -14.19 -17.15 2.55
CA LEU A 22 -15.41 -16.35 2.64
C LEU A 22 -16.64 -17.25 2.69
N ARG A 23 -17.61 -16.88 3.54
CA ARG A 23 -18.93 -17.52 3.54
C ARG A 23 -19.66 -17.11 2.25
N ARG A 24 -20.13 -18.10 1.49
CA ARG A 24 -20.90 -17.88 0.27
C ARG A 24 -22.10 -16.94 0.48
N SER A 25 -22.83 -17.11 1.59
CA SER A 25 -23.98 -16.26 1.92
C SER A 25 -23.63 -14.77 2.00
N ILE A 26 -22.44 -14.42 2.49
CA ILE A 26 -21.99 -13.02 2.56
C ILE A 26 -21.70 -12.48 1.15
N ILE A 27 -21.14 -13.31 0.26
CA ILE A 27 -20.88 -12.93 -1.14
C ILE A 27 -22.19 -12.67 -1.88
N GLU A 28 -23.21 -13.49 -1.63
CA GLU A 28 -24.55 -13.31 -2.19
C GLU A 28 -25.21 -12.03 -1.65
N GLU A 29 -25.09 -11.76 -0.34
CA GLU A 29 -25.65 -10.57 0.30
C GLU A 29 -25.03 -9.26 -0.19
N ILE A 30 -23.71 -9.22 -0.44
CA ILE A 30 -23.04 -8.02 -1.00
C ILE A 30 -23.27 -7.84 -2.52
N GLY A 31 -23.91 -8.80 -3.20
CA GLY A 31 -24.16 -8.77 -4.63
C GLY A 31 -22.98 -9.19 -5.52
N GLY A 32 -22.10 -10.07 -5.04
CA GLY A 32 -20.98 -10.62 -5.82
C GLY A 32 -19.75 -9.71 -5.89
N TRP A 33 -18.92 -9.85 -6.93
CA TRP A 33 -17.67 -9.08 -7.12
C TRP A 33 -17.91 -7.83 -7.97
N ASP A 34 -17.16 -6.75 -7.71
CA ASP A 34 -17.17 -5.57 -8.57
C ASP A 34 -16.26 -5.80 -9.77
N SER A 35 -16.84 -5.93 -10.97
CA SER A 35 -16.10 -6.17 -12.22
C SER A 35 -15.20 -5.01 -12.64
N LYS A 36 -15.36 -3.82 -12.04
CA LYS A 36 -14.51 -2.66 -12.30
C LYS A 36 -13.34 -2.56 -11.33
N ALA A 37 -13.34 -3.34 -10.25
CA ALA A 37 -12.28 -3.31 -9.25
C ALA A 37 -11.11 -4.22 -9.65
N ILE A 38 -9.94 -3.63 -9.88
CA ILE A 38 -8.68 -4.36 -10.14
C ILE A 38 -8.12 -5.03 -8.87
N ALA A 39 -8.43 -4.43 -7.71
CA ALA A 39 -8.15 -4.97 -6.39
C ALA A 39 -9.49 -5.44 -5.79
N GLU A 40 -10.04 -6.49 -6.39
CA GLU A 40 -11.35 -7.06 -6.04
C GLU A 40 -11.42 -7.51 -4.58
N ASP A 41 -10.29 -7.98 -4.04
CA ASP A 41 -10.07 -8.41 -2.66
C ASP A 41 -10.17 -7.28 -1.62
N THR A 42 -9.64 -6.12 -1.97
CA THR A 42 -9.66 -4.94 -1.12
C THR A 42 -11.03 -4.26 -1.20
N GLU A 43 -11.63 -4.23 -2.40
CA GLU A 43 -12.98 -3.69 -2.61
C GLU A 43 -14.04 -4.50 -1.84
N ILE A 44 -14.00 -5.84 -1.93
CA ILE A 44 -14.95 -6.70 -1.24
C ILE A 44 -14.80 -6.56 0.28
N SER A 45 -13.57 -6.35 0.78
CA SER A 45 -13.32 -6.11 2.22
C SER A 45 -14.11 -4.89 2.72
N PHE A 46 -14.11 -3.80 1.96
CA PHE A 46 -14.86 -2.58 2.32
C PHE A 46 -16.38 -2.80 2.32
N ARG A 47 -16.90 -3.58 1.36
CA ARG A 47 -18.34 -3.92 1.33
C ARG A 47 -18.75 -4.81 2.50
N ILE A 48 -17.94 -5.80 2.86
CA ILE A 48 -18.16 -6.65 4.04
C ILE A 48 -18.25 -5.79 5.30
N TYR A 49 -17.35 -4.83 5.48
CA TYR A 49 -17.39 -3.92 6.64
C TYR A 49 -18.62 -3.02 6.65
N LYS A 50 -19.10 -2.58 5.49
CA LYS A 50 -20.32 -1.77 5.39
C LYS A 50 -21.59 -2.54 5.76
N LEU A 51 -21.61 -3.86 5.59
CA LEU A 51 -22.69 -4.73 6.09
C LEU A 51 -22.57 -5.06 7.58
N GLY A 52 -21.54 -4.55 8.27
CA GLY A 52 -21.34 -4.77 9.70
C GLY A 52 -20.62 -6.07 10.07
N TYR A 53 -20.28 -6.89 9.08
CA TYR A 53 -19.44 -8.08 9.28
C TYR A 53 -18.00 -7.71 9.64
N LYS A 54 -17.24 -8.71 10.07
CA LYS A 54 -15.82 -8.58 10.39
C LYS A 54 -15.00 -9.62 9.63
N ILE A 55 -13.78 -9.23 9.25
CA ILE A 55 -12.80 -10.10 8.58
C ILE A 55 -11.74 -10.49 9.60
N LYS A 56 -11.81 -11.72 10.13
CA LYS A 56 -10.89 -12.17 11.17
C LYS A 56 -9.54 -12.53 10.58
N LEU A 57 -8.47 -11.92 11.11
CA LEU A 57 -7.10 -12.35 10.85
C LEU A 57 -6.78 -13.59 11.69
N VAL A 58 -6.16 -14.60 11.07
CA VAL A 58 -5.63 -15.80 11.72
C VAL A 58 -4.12 -15.83 11.51
N PRO A 59 -3.31 -15.30 12.44
CA PRO A 59 -1.84 -15.21 12.26
C PRO A 59 -1.14 -16.55 12.04
N GLN A 60 -1.75 -17.65 12.49
CA GLN A 60 -1.23 -19.01 12.35
C GLN A 60 -1.46 -19.59 10.94
N SER A 61 -2.28 -18.96 10.10
CA SER A 61 -2.55 -19.39 8.72
C SER A 61 -1.43 -18.91 7.81
N ILE A 62 -0.31 -19.65 7.79
CA ILE A 62 0.88 -19.31 7.01
C ILE A 62 0.77 -19.96 5.62
N THR A 63 0.98 -19.15 4.58
CA THR A 63 1.06 -19.61 3.20
C THR A 63 2.29 -19.03 2.53
N TRP A 64 2.91 -19.81 1.66
CA TRP A 64 4.04 -19.37 0.86
C TRP A 64 3.54 -18.86 -0.49
N GLU A 65 3.92 -17.64 -0.84
CA GLU A 65 3.63 -17.05 -2.14
C GLU A 65 4.92 -16.90 -2.94
N GLN A 66 4.83 -17.15 -4.24
CA GLN A 66 5.94 -16.91 -5.15
C GLN A 66 5.99 -15.41 -5.49
N GLU A 67 7.10 -14.77 -5.15
CA GLU A 67 7.38 -13.39 -5.56
C GLU A 67 7.85 -13.35 -7.03
N PRO A 68 7.63 -12.23 -7.76
CA PRO A 68 8.08 -12.09 -9.13
C PRO A 68 9.61 -12.17 -9.26
N GLU A 69 10.10 -13.01 -10.16
CA GLU A 69 11.55 -13.20 -10.39
C GLU A 69 12.21 -12.09 -11.21
N THR A 70 11.42 -11.29 -11.94
CA THR A 70 11.95 -10.20 -12.77
C THR A 70 11.33 -8.86 -12.40
N VAL A 71 12.15 -7.79 -12.44
CA VAL A 71 11.72 -6.42 -12.17
C VAL A 71 10.57 -6.00 -13.10
N LYS A 72 10.56 -6.47 -14.35
CA LYS A 72 9.48 -6.19 -15.30
C LYS A 72 8.13 -6.76 -14.84
N VAL A 73 8.10 -8.00 -14.37
CA VAL A 73 6.88 -8.64 -13.85
C VAL A 73 6.48 -7.98 -12.52
N TRP A 74 7.46 -7.70 -11.65
CA TRP A 74 7.24 -6.99 -10.39
C TRP A 74 6.58 -5.62 -10.60
N ILE A 75 7.12 -4.79 -11.50
CA ILE A 75 6.55 -3.46 -11.82
C ILE A 75 5.10 -3.61 -12.30
N LYS A 76 4.81 -4.53 -13.23
CA LYS A 76 3.44 -4.74 -13.72
C LYS A 76 2.49 -5.12 -12.58
N GLN A 77 2.89 -6.04 -11.71
CA GLN A 77 2.06 -6.50 -10.60
C GLN A 77 1.84 -5.39 -9.56
N ARG A 78 2.89 -4.71 -9.12
CA ARG A 78 2.78 -3.68 -8.09
C ARG A 78 2.10 -2.41 -8.61
N THR A 79 2.26 -2.06 -9.88
CA THR A 79 1.47 -0.98 -10.53
C THR A 79 -0.01 -1.32 -10.54
N ARG A 80 -0.38 -2.58 -10.83
CA ARG A 80 -1.77 -3.06 -10.74
C ARG A 80 -2.33 -2.89 -9.32
N TRP A 81 -1.55 -3.25 -8.30
CA TRP A 81 -1.96 -3.11 -6.90
C TRP A 81 -2.14 -1.66 -6.47
N ALA A 82 -1.18 -0.79 -6.81
CA ALA A 82 -1.28 0.63 -6.54
C ALA A 82 -2.53 1.24 -7.18
N LYS A 83 -2.74 0.97 -8.48
CA LYS A 83 -3.93 1.42 -9.22
C LYS A 83 -5.24 0.90 -8.61
N GLY A 84 -5.30 -0.38 -8.23
CA GLY A 84 -6.47 -0.98 -7.59
C GLY A 84 -6.78 -0.36 -6.22
N ASN A 85 -5.77 -0.10 -5.39
CA ASN A 85 -5.96 0.57 -4.11
C ASN A 85 -6.39 2.03 -4.26
N ILE A 86 -5.85 2.75 -5.25
CA ILE A 86 -6.30 4.11 -5.58
C ILE A 86 -7.78 4.10 -6.02
N TYR A 87 -8.20 3.12 -6.83
CA TYR A 87 -9.61 2.97 -7.20
C TYR A 87 -10.51 2.78 -5.96
N VAL A 88 -10.15 1.87 -5.04
CA VAL A 88 -10.92 1.66 -3.81
C VAL A 88 -10.96 2.93 -2.95
N LEU A 89 -9.81 3.59 -2.78
CA LEU A 89 -9.74 4.87 -2.06
C LEU A 89 -10.71 5.88 -2.65
N MET A 90 -10.66 6.14 -3.95
CA MET A 90 -11.52 7.12 -4.61
C MET A 90 -13.02 6.74 -4.57
N LYS A 91 -13.33 5.44 -4.64
CA LYS A 91 -14.70 4.93 -4.52
C LYS A 91 -15.30 5.21 -3.14
N TYR A 92 -14.49 5.13 -2.08
CA TYR A 92 -14.96 5.24 -0.70
C TYR A 92 -14.57 6.54 0.02
N ILE A 93 -13.80 7.45 -0.58
CA ILE A 93 -13.28 8.66 0.07
C ILE A 93 -14.39 9.54 0.69
N LYS A 94 -15.55 9.64 0.03
CA LYS A 94 -16.71 10.41 0.52
C LYS A 94 -17.31 9.83 1.80
N ASN A 95 -17.02 8.56 2.13
CA ASN A 95 -17.51 7.91 3.34
C ASN A 95 -16.82 8.41 4.61
N ILE A 96 -15.73 9.18 4.51
CA ILE A 96 -15.11 9.88 5.65
C ILE A 96 -16.10 10.87 6.27
N PHE A 97 -16.88 11.57 5.44
CA PHE A 97 -17.80 12.63 5.87
C PHE A 97 -19.18 12.11 6.31
N LYS A 98 -19.41 10.79 6.25
CA LYS A 98 -20.69 10.22 6.67
C LYS A 98 -20.73 10.06 8.18
N GLN A 99 -21.78 10.57 8.81
CA GLN A 99 -22.00 10.43 10.25
C GLN A 99 -22.25 8.96 10.63
N GLY A 100 -21.56 8.48 11.67
CA GLY A 100 -21.70 7.13 12.21
C GLY A 100 -20.36 6.43 12.48
N ARG A 101 -20.40 5.26 13.14
CA ARG A 101 -19.22 4.41 13.38
C ARG A 101 -18.82 3.67 12.10
N ASN A 102 -18.17 4.37 11.18
CA ASN A 102 -17.71 3.77 9.95
C ASN A 102 -16.27 3.24 10.10
N LYS A 103 -16.13 1.93 10.37
CA LYS A 103 -14.82 1.32 10.64
C LYS A 103 -13.85 1.48 9.47
N ILE A 104 -14.33 1.59 8.24
CA ILE A 104 -13.47 1.74 7.06
C ILE A 104 -12.76 3.09 7.00
N VAL A 105 -13.14 4.09 7.82
CA VAL A 105 -12.52 5.43 7.79
C VAL A 105 -11.03 5.36 8.07
N PHE A 106 -10.61 4.48 8.98
CA PHE A 106 -9.18 4.25 9.24
C PHE A 106 -8.46 3.73 7.99
N ASP A 107 -9.06 2.76 7.28
CA ASP A 107 -8.47 2.19 6.05
C ASP A 107 -8.42 3.22 4.92
N ILE A 108 -9.45 4.07 4.79
CA ILE A 108 -9.45 5.18 3.84
C ILE A 108 -8.34 6.17 4.19
N ALA A 109 -8.22 6.57 5.46
CA ALA A 109 -7.18 7.49 5.90
C ALA A 109 -5.78 6.90 5.68
N TYR A 110 -5.60 5.61 5.97
CA TYR A 110 -4.35 4.89 5.72
C TYR A 110 -3.99 4.88 4.22
N PHE A 111 -4.92 4.50 3.34
CA PHE A 111 -4.68 4.50 1.90
C PHE A 111 -4.44 5.91 1.36
N PHE A 112 -5.19 6.90 1.84
CA PHE A 112 -4.98 8.30 1.48
C PHE A 112 -3.58 8.78 1.88
N SER A 113 -3.14 8.47 3.10
CA SER A 113 -1.82 8.84 3.57
C SER A 113 -0.71 8.19 2.74
N VAL A 114 -0.82 6.91 2.40
CA VAL A 114 0.21 6.18 1.65
C VAL A 114 0.24 6.61 0.17
N TYR A 115 -0.90 6.65 -0.51
CA TYR A 115 -0.93 6.85 -1.96
C TYR A 115 -0.99 8.31 -2.38
N PHE A 116 -1.50 9.20 -1.52
CA PHE A 116 -1.63 10.62 -1.85
C PHE A 116 -0.65 11.49 -1.05
N LEU A 117 -0.72 11.47 0.28
CA LEU A 117 0.12 12.37 1.11
C LEU A 117 1.60 12.03 0.96
N PHE A 118 1.99 10.79 1.24
CA PHE A 118 3.39 10.37 1.16
C PHE A 118 3.96 10.58 -0.25
N LEU A 119 3.25 10.15 -1.28
CA LEU A 119 3.67 10.31 -2.67
C LEU A 119 3.86 11.80 -3.05
N THR A 120 2.89 12.65 -2.71
CA THR A 120 2.97 14.09 -3.01
C THR A 120 4.08 14.76 -2.23
N SER A 121 4.26 14.41 -0.95
CA SER A 121 5.35 14.92 -0.11
C SER A 121 6.73 14.57 -0.67
N VAL A 122 6.92 13.33 -1.14
CA VAL A 122 8.20 12.92 -1.75
C VAL A 122 8.44 13.69 -3.06
N ILE A 123 7.45 13.79 -3.95
CA ILE A 123 7.60 14.54 -5.21
C ILE A 123 7.94 16.01 -4.94
N ILE A 124 7.25 16.65 -3.99
CA ILE A 124 7.55 18.03 -3.59
C ILE A 124 8.97 18.14 -3.04
N SER A 125 9.37 17.20 -2.19
CA SER A 125 10.74 17.15 -1.64
C SER A 125 11.80 17.06 -2.75
N ASP A 126 11.60 16.19 -3.74
CA ASP A 126 12.54 16.00 -4.85
C ASP A 126 12.61 17.25 -5.74
N ILE A 127 11.48 17.88 -6.02
CA ILE A 127 11.42 19.15 -6.77
C ILE A 127 12.18 20.24 -6.02
N LEU A 128 11.93 20.41 -4.71
CA LEU A 128 12.63 21.41 -3.90
C LEU A 128 14.13 21.14 -3.83
N PHE A 129 14.54 19.87 -3.76
CA PHE A 129 15.95 19.48 -3.78
C PHE A 129 16.63 19.91 -5.09
N VAL A 130 16.01 19.61 -6.24
CA VAL A 130 16.54 20.01 -7.56
C VAL A 130 16.60 21.54 -7.71
N LEU A 131 15.53 22.24 -7.30
CA LEU A 131 15.50 23.71 -7.33
C LEU A 131 16.57 24.33 -6.44
N SER A 132 16.83 23.75 -5.27
CA SER A 132 17.87 24.21 -4.35
C SER A 132 19.27 24.03 -4.94
N ILE A 133 19.55 22.89 -5.59
CA ILE A 133 20.83 22.66 -6.30
C ILE A 133 21.00 23.67 -7.43
N SER A 134 19.93 23.99 -8.16
CA SER A 134 19.95 24.97 -9.25
C SER A 134 20.07 26.43 -8.78
N LYS A 135 20.13 26.68 -7.46
CA LYS A 135 20.15 28.01 -6.84
C LYS A 135 18.95 28.91 -7.19
N LEU A 136 17.84 28.31 -7.64
CA LEU A 136 16.60 29.03 -7.92
C LEU A 136 15.79 29.29 -6.65
N VAL A 137 15.99 28.46 -5.62
CA VAL A 137 15.32 28.56 -4.33
C VAL A 137 16.37 28.35 -3.24
N GLU A 138 16.48 29.29 -2.30
CA GLU A 138 17.27 29.11 -1.08
C GLU A 138 16.34 28.92 0.11
N ILE A 139 16.40 27.74 0.72
CA ILE A 139 15.56 27.40 1.87
C ILE A 139 16.43 27.48 3.12
N SER A 140 16.37 28.63 3.81
CA SER A 140 17.04 28.83 5.09
C SER A 140 16.14 28.33 6.23
N ILE A 141 16.22 27.05 6.56
CA ILE A 141 15.53 26.48 7.72
C ILE A 141 16.54 26.30 8.86
N PRO A 142 16.20 26.67 10.10
CA PRO A 142 17.11 26.57 11.26
C PRO A 142 17.35 25.13 11.74
N ILE A 143 16.84 24.14 11.03
CA ILE A 143 16.89 22.72 11.38
C ILE A 143 17.93 22.01 10.53
N ASN A 144 18.70 21.13 11.17
CA ASN A 144 19.67 20.29 10.49
C ASN A 144 18.96 19.15 9.74
N PHE A 145 18.70 19.35 8.44
CA PHE A 145 18.09 18.36 7.56
C PHE A 145 18.84 17.03 7.52
N PHE A 146 20.18 17.07 7.58
CA PHE A 146 21.01 15.88 7.57
C PHE A 146 20.73 15.00 8.81
N LEU A 147 20.54 15.62 9.98
CA LEU A 147 20.16 14.91 11.20
C LEU A 147 18.78 14.25 11.08
N ILE A 148 17.77 14.98 10.57
CA ILE A 148 16.43 14.42 10.36
C ILE A 148 16.47 13.24 9.39
N TRP A 149 17.25 13.37 8.32
CA TRP A 149 17.41 12.31 7.33
C TRP A 149 18.06 11.07 7.95
N ILE A 150 19.14 11.22 8.72
CA ILE A 150 19.77 10.10 9.45
C ILE A 150 18.77 9.44 10.39
N LEU A 151 18.03 10.21 11.18
CA LEU A 151 17.03 9.66 12.11
C LEU A 151 15.94 8.89 11.36
N SER A 152 15.45 9.42 10.25
CA SER A 152 14.44 8.77 9.42
C SER A 152 14.95 7.46 8.81
N TYR A 153 16.22 7.46 8.37
CA TYR A 153 16.88 6.28 7.82
C TYR A 153 17.10 5.19 8.89
N LEU A 154 17.52 5.56 10.11
CA LEU A 154 17.66 4.63 11.22
C LEU A 154 16.29 4.05 11.64
N LEU A 155 15.25 4.88 11.70
CA LEU A 155 13.89 4.43 11.98
C LEU A 155 13.40 3.41 10.94
N PHE A 156 13.68 3.66 9.66
CA PHE A 156 13.37 2.71 8.59
C PHE A 156 14.06 1.37 8.79
N ILE A 157 15.37 1.36 9.09
CA ILE A 157 16.11 0.12 9.33
C ILE A 157 15.51 -0.65 10.51
N ILE A 158 15.23 0.05 11.61
CA ILE A 158 14.66 -0.56 12.82
C ILE A 158 13.27 -1.14 12.53
N GLU A 159 12.38 -0.39 11.87
CA GLU A 159 11.02 -0.83 11.58
C GLU A 159 11.01 -2.11 10.73
N VAL A 160 11.79 -2.13 9.64
CA VAL A 160 11.87 -3.31 8.78
C VAL A 160 12.54 -4.48 9.51
N SER A 161 13.60 -4.22 10.28
CA SER A 161 14.29 -5.27 11.04
C SER A 161 13.37 -5.92 12.07
N ILE A 162 12.54 -5.14 12.77
CA ILE A 162 11.50 -5.68 13.67
C ILE A 162 10.52 -6.54 12.86
N SER A 163 10.16 -6.14 11.63
CA SER A 163 9.29 -6.95 10.78
C SER A 163 9.89 -8.28 10.37
N LEU A 164 11.20 -8.35 10.15
CA LEU A 164 11.90 -9.60 9.83
C LEU A 164 11.88 -10.59 10.99
N THR A 165 11.79 -10.12 12.25
CA THR A 165 11.71 -11.02 13.42
C THR A 165 10.46 -11.90 13.47
N ILE A 166 9.42 -11.56 12.69
CA ILE A 166 8.19 -12.35 12.60
C ILE A 166 8.44 -13.63 11.80
N GLU A 167 9.31 -13.57 10.79
CA GLU A 167 9.64 -14.71 9.95
C GLU A 167 10.79 -15.52 10.56
N LYS A 168 10.58 -16.83 10.67
CA LYS A 168 11.55 -17.71 11.33
C LYS A 168 12.84 -17.78 10.52
N GLY A 169 13.94 -17.34 11.12
CA GLY A 169 15.27 -17.41 10.50
C GLY A 169 15.68 -16.15 9.74
N GLU A 170 14.82 -15.14 9.63
CA GLU A 170 15.09 -13.92 8.86
C GLU A 170 15.73 -12.79 9.69
N ALA A 171 15.80 -12.93 11.02
CA ALA A 171 16.42 -11.96 11.92
C ALA A 171 17.95 -12.10 11.98
N THR A 172 18.63 -12.01 10.83
CA THR A 172 20.09 -12.13 10.70
C THR A 172 20.76 -10.76 10.52
N ILE A 173 22.04 -10.67 10.87
CA ILE A 173 22.85 -9.45 10.65
C ILE A 173 22.95 -9.13 9.15
N GLU A 174 23.07 -10.16 8.31
CA GLU A 174 23.10 -10.04 6.85
C GLU A 174 21.83 -9.36 6.32
N ASN A 175 20.66 -9.78 6.80
CA ASN A 175 19.40 -9.17 6.40
C ASN A 175 19.28 -7.72 6.87
N ILE A 176 19.84 -7.34 8.02
CA ILE A 176 19.88 -5.94 8.47
C ILE A 176 20.73 -5.09 7.50
N PHE A 177 21.87 -5.60 7.02
CA PHE A 177 22.66 -4.93 5.99
C PHE A 177 21.91 -4.81 4.66
N ILE A 178 21.19 -5.86 4.25
CA ILE A 178 20.33 -5.81 3.07
C ILE A 178 19.27 -4.73 3.22
N VAL A 179 18.62 -4.63 4.38
CA VAL A 179 17.63 -3.58 4.69
C VAL A 179 18.22 -2.17 4.57
N ALA A 180 19.45 -1.96 5.04
CA ALA A 180 20.14 -0.68 4.90
C ALA A 180 20.32 -0.30 3.41
N ILE A 181 20.75 -1.24 2.58
CA ILE A 181 20.91 -1.04 1.12
C ILE A 181 19.55 -0.90 0.41
N MET A 182 18.52 -1.60 0.91
CA MET A 182 17.16 -1.61 0.35
C MET A 182 16.56 -0.20 0.27
N TYR A 183 16.87 0.67 1.24
CA TYR A 183 16.43 2.07 1.25
C TYR A 183 16.83 2.81 -0.04
N PHE A 184 18.06 2.61 -0.52
CA PHE A 184 18.61 3.28 -1.69
C PHE A 184 18.29 2.55 -3.02
N THR A 185 17.76 1.33 -2.95
CA THR A 185 17.58 0.47 -4.11
C THR A 185 16.10 0.10 -4.30
N TYR A 186 15.64 -0.99 -3.69
CA TYR A 186 14.29 -1.52 -3.83
C TYR A 186 13.20 -0.52 -3.44
N SER A 187 13.39 0.24 -2.35
CA SER A 187 12.41 1.22 -1.90
C SER A 187 12.16 2.34 -2.92
N GLN A 188 13.16 2.68 -3.74
CA GLN A 188 13.03 3.68 -4.80
C GLN A 188 12.11 3.21 -5.93
N LEU A 189 12.05 1.89 -6.18
CA LEU A 189 11.14 1.32 -7.17
C LEU A 189 9.65 1.51 -6.78
N TRP A 190 9.35 1.63 -5.48
CA TRP A 190 7.98 1.90 -5.03
C TRP A 190 7.50 3.29 -5.42
N LEU A 191 8.38 4.31 -5.42
CA LEU A 191 8.03 5.64 -5.94
C LEU A 191 7.65 5.56 -7.41
N PHE A 192 8.46 4.88 -8.21
CA PHE A 192 8.16 4.67 -9.63
C PHE A 192 6.81 3.96 -9.83
N VAL A 193 6.57 2.88 -9.08
CA VAL A 193 5.32 2.12 -9.15
C VAL A 193 4.11 2.96 -8.73
N ALA A 194 4.22 3.75 -7.67
CA ALA A 194 3.15 4.60 -7.17
C ALA A 194 2.79 5.70 -8.18
N ILE A 195 3.80 6.41 -8.71
CA ILE A 195 3.60 7.42 -9.77
C ILE A 195 2.96 6.78 -11.00
N LYS A 196 3.51 5.65 -11.47
CA LYS A 196 2.98 4.94 -12.62
C LYS A 196 1.53 4.48 -12.40
N GLY A 197 1.22 3.93 -11.23
CA GLY A 197 -0.13 3.51 -10.84
C GLY A 197 -1.12 4.68 -10.84
N MET A 198 -0.70 5.84 -10.32
CA MET A 198 -1.51 7.05 -10.33
C MET A 198 -1.77 7.57 -11.75
N ILE A 199 -0.73 7.61 -12.61
CA ILE A 199 -0.86 8.02 -14.01
C ILE A 199 -1.78 7.07 -14.78
N GLU A 200 -1.62 5.74 -14.61
CA GLU A 200 -2.48 4.76 -15.27
C GLU A 200 -3.92 4.84 -14.80
N TYR A 201 -4.16 5.08 -13.51
CA TYR A 201 -5.50 5.32 -12.98
C TYR A 201 -6.15 6.56 -13.60
N LEU A 202 -5.42 7.69 -13.69
CA LEU A 202 -5.92 8.92 -14.32
C LEU A 202 -6.21 8.72 -15.81
N LYS A 203 -5.33 7.99 -16.53
CA LYS A 203 -5.56 7.65 -17.95
C LYS A 203 -6.82 6.83 -18.13
N ASP A 204 -7.10 5.87 -17.26
CA ASP A 204 -8.32 5.07 -17.36
C ASP A 204 -9.59 5.90 -17.17
N ILE A 205 -9.56 6.87 -16.25
CA ILE A 205 -10.68 7.81 -16.05
C ILE A 205 -10.87 8.70 -17.29
N ILE A 206 -9.79 9.32 -17.77
CA ILE A 206 -9.83 10.30 -18.87
C ILE A 206 -10.24 9.63 -20.18
N PHE A 207 -9.65 8.47 -20.49
CA PHE A 207 -9.88 7.75 -21.74
C PHE A 207 -11.00 6.70 -21.63
N LYS A 208 -11.70 6.60 -20.48
CA LYS A 208 -12.75 5.60 -20.19
C LYS A 208 -12.35 4.18 -20.61
N ARG A 209 -11.09 3.81 -20.34
CA ARG A 209 -10.56 2.51 -20.75
C ARG A 209 -11.21 1.41 -19.94
N GLU A 210 -11.49 0.29 -20.59
CA GLU A 210 -11.92 -0.90 -19.89
C GLU A 210 -10.77 -1.46 -19.05
N VAL A 211 -11.13 -1.87 -17.84
CA VAL A 211 -10.21 -2.47 -16.89
C VAL A 211 -9.80 -3.85 -17.41
N LYS A 212 -8.55 -3.97 -17.85
CA LYS A 212 -7.97 -5.28 -18.22
C LYS A 212 -7.28 -5.89 -17.01
N TRP A 213 -7.79 -7.04 -16.56
CA TRP A 213 -7.17 -7.82 -15.50
C TRP A 213 -5.95 -8.58 -16.05
N TYR A 214 -4.79 -8.38 -15.42
CA TYR A 214 -3.54 -9.05 -15.80
C TYR A 214 -3.18 -10.12 -14.78
N LYS A 215 -3.05 -11.37 -15.23
CA LYS A 215 -2.52 -12.46 -14.42
C LYS A 215 -1.00 -12.32 -14.33
N THR A 216 -0.45 -12.29 -13.11
CA THR A 216 1.00 -12.34 -12.94
C THR A 216 1.54 -13.65 -13.52
N GLU A 217 2.50 -13.54 -14.43
CA GLU A 217 3.26 -14.68 -14.95
C GLU A 217 4.04 -15.32 -13.80
N ARG A 218 3.85 -16.62 -13.60
CA ARG A 218 4.56 -17.44 -12.61
C ARG A 218 5.43 -18.42 -13.37
N PHE A 219 6.64 -18.65 -12.88
CA PHE A 219 7.59 -19.63 -13.42
C PHE A 219 7.50 -20.92 -12.61
#